data_AF-A0A8X6LZ01-F1
#
_entry.id   AF-A0A8X6LZ01-F1
#
_cell.length_a   1.000
_cell.length_b   1.000
_cell.length_c   1.000
_cell.angle_alpha   90.00
_cell.angle_beta   90.00
_cell.angle_gamma   90.00
#
_symmetry.space_group_name_H-M   'P 1'
#
loop_
_entity.id
_entity.type
_entity.pdbx_description
1 polymer ?
#
loop_
_entity_poly.entity_id
_entity_poly.type
_entity_poly.pdbx_seq_one_letter_code
_entity_poly.pdbx_strand_id
1 'polypeptide(L)'
;MDGKCSKRYPRTLISETITGNDGYPLYRRRSTADNGKSTIVKLNQKDIEIDNRWIVPYSPILSKTFKAHINVESCHSVKSIKYICKYVTKGSDMAVIGIGAENSNDEVTQYQMGRYVSSNEAVWRIFSFPIHERHPSVVHLAVHLENGQRVYFTAQNAVQRASQPPSTTLTSFFETCQNDDFAQTLLYSEMPKYYTWNQSSRRFIRRKQGKPVPGYTDIYSTDAIGRIYSVHPSNDECFYLRLLLVNVRGPTHHSNSYELLMVNCVDPTEKPVNVCNCLKMTLIRIKLSMML
;
A
#
# COMPACT_ATOMS: atom_id res chain seq x y z
N MET A 1 -30.90 -19.25 -19.34
CA MET A 1 -29.65 -19.44 -18.56
C MET A 1 -29.18 -20.87 -18.79
N ASP A 2 -27.97 -21.08 -19.31
CA ASP A 2 -27.47 -22.37 -19.84
C ASP A 2 -27.21 -23.47 -18.80
N GLY A 3 -27.86 -23.45 -17.64
CA GLY A 3 -27.66 -24.42 -16.55
C GLY A 3 -26.24 -24.43 -15.94
N LYS A 4 -25.32 -23.61 -16.44
CA LYS A 4 -23.93 -23.53 -15.98
C LYS A 4 -23.78 -22.47 -14.90
N CYS A 5 -23.14 -22.86 -13.81
CA CYS A 5 -22.80 -21.93 -12.73
C CYS A 5 -21.84 -20.84 -13.24
N SER A 6 -22.20 -19.56 -13.09
CA SER A 6 -21.35 -18.41 -13.46
C SER A 6 -20.01 -18.39 -12.72
N LYS A 7 -19.91 -19.08 -11.58
CA LYS A 7 -18.70 -19.25 -10.77
C LYS A 7 -17.90 -20.51 -11.10
N ARG A 8 -18.30 -21.24 -12.16
CA ARG A 8 -17.63 -22.43 -12.71
C ARG A 8 -17.55 -23.60 -11.72
N TYR A 9 -18.60 -23.78 -10.93
CA TYR A 9 -18.77 -25.00 -10.13
C TYR A 9 -19.56 -26.05 -10.93
N PRO A 10 -19.26 -27.35 -10.78
CA PRO A 10 -18.22 -27.93 -9.90
C PRO A 10 -16.79 -27.71 -10.43
N ARG A 11 -15.82 -27.60 -9.52
CA ARG A 11 -14.39 -27.46 -9.85
C ARG A 11 -13.72 -28.82 -9.97
N THR A 12 -12.62 -28.92 -10.71
CA THR A 12 -11.83 -30.15 -10.85
C THR A 12 -11.18 -30.54 -9.50
N LEU A 13 -11.11 -31.84 -9.21
CA LEU A 13 -10.34 -32.38 -8.09
C LEU A 13 -8.85 -32.33 -8.44
N ILE A 14 -8.04 -31.84 -7.51
CA ILE A 14 -6.59 -31.68 -7.69
C ILE A 14 -5.92 -32.10 -6.39
N SER A 15 -4.89 -32.93 -6.48
CA SER A 15 -4.16 -33.48 -5.34
C SER A 15 -3.33 -32.43 -4.60
N GLU A 16 -2.89 -31.37 -5.27
CA GLU A 16 -2.08 -30.30 -4.70
C GLU A 16 -2.55 -28.91 -5.17
N THR A 17 -2.21 -27.87 -4.39
CA THR A 17 -2.52 -26.50 -4.77
C THR A 17 -1.49 -26.01 -5.79
N ILE A 18 -1.94 -25.61 -6.97
CA ILE A 18 -1.08 -25.14 -8.06
C ILE A 18 -1.18 -23.62 -8.15
N THR A 19 -0.06 -22.92 -7.97
CA THR A 19 0.04 -21.47 -8.15
C THR A 19 0.50 -21.16 -9.58
N GLY A 20 -0.43 -20.76 -10.45
CA GLY A 20 -0.15 -20.37 -11.83
C GLY A 20 0.20 -18.89 -12.00
N ASN A 21 0.77 -18.53 -13.17
CA ASN A 21 1.14 -17.15 -13.54
C ASN A 21 -0.06 -16.20 -13.72
N ASP A 22 -1.26 -16.73 -13.95
CA ASP A 22 -2.49 -15.95 -14.20
C ASP A 22 -3.15 -15.40 -12.92
N GLY A 23 -2.55 -15.67 -11.76
CA GLY A 23 -2.88 -14.97 -10.51
C GLY A 23 -4.01 -15.53 -9.67
N TYR A 24 -4.68 -16.58 -10.12
CA TYR A 24 -5.61 -17.36 -9.33
C TYR A 24 -5.05 -18.76 -9.11
N PRO A 25 -4.75 -19.16 -7.86
CA PRO A 25 -4.30 -20.52 -7.58
C PRO A 25 -5.45 -21.51 -7.79
N LEU A 26 -5.10 -22.70 -8.29
CA LEU A 26 -5.99 -23.84 -8.30
C LEU A 26 -5.79 -24.59 -6.99
N TYR A 27 -6.75 -24.50 -6.07
CA TYR A 27 -6.63 -25.14 -4.76
C TYR A 27 -6.73 -26.67 -4.86
N ARG A 28 -5.95 -27.35 -4.01
CA ARG A 28 -6.16 -28.77 -3.71
C ARG A 28 -7.61 -29.00 -3.33
N ARG A 29 -8.25 -29.97 -3.98
CA ARG A 29 -9.61 -30.46 -3.69
C ARG A 29 -9.54 -31.98 -3.63
N ARG A 30 -9.63 -32.51 -2.41
CA ARG A 30 -9.51 -33.95 -2.14
C ARG A 30 -10.74 -34.70 -2.65
N SER A 31 -10.53 -35.79 -3.38
CA SER A 31 -11.58 -36.74 -3.73
C SER A 31 -12.03 -37.53 -2.49
N THR A 32 -13.16 -38.21 -2.56
CA THR A 32 -13.58 -39.17 -1.51
C THR A 32 -12.54 -40.27 -1.27
N ALA A 33 -11.82 -40.70 -2.31
CA ALA A 33 -10.70 -41.64 -2.19
C ALA A 33 -9.45 -41.06 -1.48
N ASP A 34 -9.28 -39.72 -1.48
CA ASP A 34 -8.20 -38.99 -0.78
C ASP A 34 -8.71 -38.32 0.51
N ASN A 35 -9.51 -39.04 1.32
CA ASN A 35 -10.09 -38.51 2.57
C ASN A 35 -10.92 -37.23 2.40
N GLY A 36 -11.48 -36.99 1.21
CA GLY A 36 -12.47 -35.96 0.96
C GLY A 36 -13.84 -36.36 1.49
N LYS A 37 -14.73 -35.38 1.68
CA LYS A 37 -16.10 -35.60 2.16
C LYS A 37 -17.09 -35.40 1.01
N SER A 38 -18.14 -36.23 1.00
CA SER A 38 -19.35 -35.97 0.24
C SER A 38 -20.56 -36.05 1.16
N THR A 39 -21.63 -35.38 0.76
CA THR A 39 -22.93 -35.40 1.45
C THR A 39 -24.04 -35.33 0.41
N ILE A 40 -25.19 -35.90 0.71
CA ILE A 40 -26.36 -35.86 -0.18
C ILE A 40 -27.24 -34.70 0.28
N VAL A 41 -27.57 -33.80 -0.65
CA VAL A 41 -28.47 -32.68 -0.40
C VAL A 41 -29.69 -32.82 -1.31
N LYS A 42 -30.88 -32.69 -0.72
CA LYS A 42 -32.15 -32.65 -1.46
C LYS A 42 -32.34 -31.26 -2.08
N LEU A 43 -32.29 -31.19 -3.40
CA LEU A 43 -32.60 -29.98 -4.16
C LEU A 43 -33.71 -30.30 -5.15
N ASN A 44 -34.82 -29.55 -5.14
CA ASN A 44 -35.95 -29.74 -6.06
C ASN A 44 -36.44 -31.20 -6.13
N GLN A 45 -36.61 -31.85 -4.98
CA GLN A 45 -37.04 -33.26 -4.85
C GLN A 45 -36.08 -34.30 -5.48
N LYS A 46 -34.85 -33.91 -5.82
CA LYS A 46 -33.78 -34.81 -6.28
C LYS A 46 -32.66 -34.86 -5.25
N ASP A 47 -32.18 -36.06 -4.97
CA ASP A 47 -30.98 -36.27 -4.17
C ASP A 47 -29.76 -35.96 -5.03
N ILE A 48 -29.00 -34.93 -4.65
CA ILE A 48 -27.77 -34.52 -5.33
C ILE A 48 -26.59 -34.81 -4.41
N GLU A 49 -25.65 -35.61 -4.87
CA GLU A 49 -24.38 -35.80 -4.19
C GLU A 49 -23.49 -34.56 -4.36
N ILE A 50 -23.15 -33.93 -3.24
CA ILE A 50 -22.26 -32.77 -3.15
C ILE A 50 -20.96 -33.23 -2.51
N ASP A 51 -19.88 -33.16 -3.27
CA ASP A 51 -18.53 -33.38 -2.78
C ASP A 51 -17.70 -32.09 -2.73
N ASN A 52 -16.42 -32.22 -2.39
CA ASN A 52 -15.46 -31.13 -2.33
C ASN A 52 -15.31 -30.31 -3.63
N ARG A 53 -15.81 -30.76 -4.79
CA ARG A 53 -15.80 -29.97 -6.03
C ARG A 53 -16.73 -28.78 -5.97
N TRP A 54 -17.76 -28.82 -5.14
CA TRP A 54 -18.79 -27.80 -4.99
C TRP A 54 -18.49 -26.79 -3.88
N ILE A 55 -17.50 -27.06 -3.04
CA ILE A 55 -17.22 -26.25 -1.86
C ILE A 55 -16.36 -25.04 -2.20
N VAL A 56 -16.76 -23.87 -1.71
CA VAL A 56 -15.97 -22.63 -1.81
C VAL A 56 -14.86 -22.67 -0.76
N PRO A 57 -13.59 -22.34 -1.09
CA PRO A 57 -12.52 -22.29 -0.10
C PRO A 57 -12.85 -21.29 1.03
N TYR A 58 -12.67 -21.73 2.27
CA TYR A 58 -12.94 -20.91 3.45
C TYR A 58 -11.89 -21.16 4.54
N SER A 59 -11.78 -20.21 5.48
CA SER A 59 -11.03 -20.42 6.72
C SER A 59 -12.00 -20.76 7.84
N PRO A 60 -11.88 -21.94 8.47
CA PRO A 60 -12.72 -22.32 9.61
C PRO A 60 -12.60 -21.34 10.77
N ILE A 61 -11.41 -20.78 11.00
CA ILE A 61 -11.15 -19.78 12.04
C ILE A 61 -11.97 -18.53 11.75
N LEU A 62 -11.79 -17.92 10.57
CA LEU A 62 -12.51 -16.70 10.20
C LEU A 62 -14.02 -16.92 10.20
N SER A 63 -14.48 -18.06 9.67
CA SER A 63 -15.91 -18.33 9.57
C SER A 63 -16.56 -18.48 10.95
N LYS A 64 -15.86 -19.08 11.92
CA LYS A 64 -16.31 -19.15 13.32
C LYS A 64 -16.26 -17.80 14.01
N THR A 65 -15.16 -17.04 13.85
CA THR A 65 -14.98 -15.72 14.47
C THR A 65 -16.08 -14.74 14.06
N PHE A 66 -16.43 -14.72 12.77
CA PHE A 66 -17.40 -13.78 12.22
C PHE A 66 -18.80 -14.37 12.05
N LYS A 67 -19.02 -15.65 12.44
CA LYS A 67 -20.29 -16.38 12.26
C LYS A 67 -20.87 -16.26 10.85
N ALA A 68 -20.00 -16.25 9.83
CA ALA A 68 -20.38 -16.06 8.43
C ALA A 68 -19.47 -16.91 7.53
N HIS A 69 -19.97 -17.34 6.37
CA HIS A 69 -19.12 -18.03 5.40
C HIS A 69 -18.17 -17.04 4.72
N ILE A 70 -16.88 -17.19 4.98
CA ILE A 70 -15.86 -16.28 4.45
C ILE A 70 -15.07 -16.98 3.35
N ASN A 71 -15.22 -16.50 2.11
CA ASN A 71 -14.40 -16.93 1.00
C ASN A 71 -12.97 -16.39 1.16
N VAL A 72 -11.99 -17.30 1.17
CA VAL A 72 -10.58 -16.97 1.32
C VAL A 72 -9.83 -17.33 0.04
N GLU A 73 -9.22 -16.33 -0.58
CA GLU A 73 -8.42 -16.51 -1.79
C GLU A 73 -6.97 -16.08 -1.55
N SER A 74 -6.02 -17.02 -1.70
CA SER A 74 -4.60 -16.73 -1.84
C SER A 74 -4.33 -16.05 -3.18
N CYS A 75 -3.59 -14.94 -3.15
CA CYS A 75 -3.21 -14.18 -4.32
C CYS A 75 -1.68 -14.08 -4.38
N HIS A 76 -1.09 -14.62 -5.46
CA HIS A 76 0.37 -14.65 -5.64
C HIS A 76 0.87 -13.82 -6.83
N SER A 77 0.00 -13.42 -7.77
CA SER A 77 0.45 -12.59 -8.91
C SER A 77 0.43 -11.09 -8.60
N VAL A 78 1.34 -10.37 -9.24
CA VAL A 78 1.35 -8.89 -9.26
C VAL A 78 0.02 -8.32 -9.78
N LYS A 79 -0.64 -8.99 -10.74
CA LYS A 79 -1.97 -8.58 -11.24
C LYS A 79 -3.04 -8.65 -10.15
N SER A 80 -3.07 -9.73 -9.36
CA SER A 80 -4.00 -9.93 -8.26
C SER A 80 -3.73 -8.95 -7.11
N ILE A 81 -2.45 -8.71 -6.78
CA ILE A 81 -2.04 -7.72 -5.77
C ILE A 81 -2.46 -6.31 -6.21
N LYS A 82 -2.15 -5.92 -7.46
CA LYS A 82 -2.57 -4.64 -8.04
C LYS A 82 -4.09 -4.50 -8.02
N TYR A 83 -4.82 -5.58 -8.32
CA TYR A 83 -6.27 -5.60 -8.24
C TYR A 83 -6.74 -5.33 -6.81
N ILE A 84 -6.28 -6.10 -5.81
CA ILE A 84 -6.66 -5.90 -4.41
C ILE A 84 -6.34 -4.48 -3.94
N CYS A 85 -5.11 -4.02 -4.15
CA CYS A 85 -4.70 -2.66 -3.80
C CYS A 85 -5.59 -1.63 -4.49
N LYS A 86 -5.91 -1.80 -5.77
CA LYS A 86 -6.87 -0.95 -6.47
C LYS A 86 -8.20 -0.89 -5.72
N TYR A 87 -8.80 -1.99 -5.29
CA TYR A 87 -10.10 -1.94 -4.58
C TYR A 87 -9.99 -1.33 -3.17
N VAL A 88 -8.91 -1.58 -2.45
CA VAL A 88 -8.70 -1.02 -1.11
C VAL A 88 -8.44 0.49 -1.18
N THR A 89 -7.69 0.95 -2.19
CA THR A 89 -7.34 2.36 -2.36
C THR A 89 -8.25 3.10 -3.33
N LYS A 90 -9.19 2.43 -3.99
CA LYS A 90 -10.23 3.08 -4.80
C LYS A 90 -11.11 3.84 -3.82
N GLY A 91 -11.18 5.15 -3.98
CA GLY A 91 -12.10 5.97 -3.20
C GLY A 91 -13.55 5.56 -3.45
N SER A 92 -14.44 6.11 -2.63
CA SER A 92 -15.89 5.94 -2.78
C SER A 92 -16.31 6.25 -4.23
N ASP A 93 -17.23 5.45 -4.77
CA ASP A 93 -17.73 5.66 -6.13
C ASP A 93 -18.36 7.05 -6.23
N MET A 94 -18.18 7.69 -7.39
CA MET A 94 -18.75 9.01 -7.65
C MET A 94 -19.91 8.86 -8.62
N ALA A 95 -21.01 9.52 -8.28
CA ALA A 95 -22.19 9.62 -9.12
C ALA A 95 -22.35 11.07 -9.56
N VAL A 96 -22.64 11.27 -10.84
CA VAL A 96 -23.10 12.56 -11.37
C VAL A 96 -24.63 12.50 -11.33
N ILE A 97 -25.25 13.43 -10.61
CA ILE A 97 -26.69 13.56 -10.47
C ILE A 97 -27.12 14.77 -11.28
N GLY A 98 -27.97 14.55 -12.28
CA GLY A 98 -28.63 15.64 -13.00
C GLY A 98 -29.76 16.18 -12.12
N ILE A 99 -29.65 17.44 -11.71
CA ILE A 99 -30.69 18.15 -10.99
C ILE A 99 -31.39 19.01 -12.02
N GLY A 100 -32.43 18.45 -12.66
CA GLY A 100 -33.17 19.16 -13.69
C GLY A 100 -33.77 20.46 -13.14
N ALA A 101 -33.22 21.59 -13.55
CA ALA A 101 -33.93 22.86 -13.55
C ALA A 101 -34.41 23.09 -14.99
N GLU A 102 -35.73 23.21 -15.18
CA GLU A 102 -36.26 23.63 -16.47
C GLU A 102 -35.65 25.00 -16.83
N ASN A 103 -34.96 25.06 -17.97
CA ASN A 103 -34.47 26.27 -18.63
C ASN A 103 -33.26 27.02 -18.00
N SER A 104 -32.27 26.32 -17.43
CA SER A 104 -30.93 26.92 -17.22
C SER A 104 -29.91 26.32 -18.19
N ASN A 105 -29.19 27.14 -18.96
CA ASN A 105 -28.08 26.69 -19.83
C ASN A 105 -26.75 26.56 -19.06
N ASP A 106 -26.81 26.41 -17.74
CA ASP A 106 -25.64 26.37 -16.87
C ASP A 106 -25.33 24.92 -16.45
N GLU A 107 -24.34 24.33 -17.13
CA GLU A 107 -23.88 22.95 -16.92
C GLU A 107 -23.44 22.69 -15.46
N VAL A 108 -22.93 23.71 -14.76
CA VAL A 108 -22.43 23.58 -13.38
C VAL A 108 -23.57 23.43 -12.37
N THR A 109 -24.72 24.07 -12.61
CA THR A 109 -25.91 23.92 -11.77
C THR A 109 -26.75 22.71 -12.15
N GLN A 110 -26.68 22.26 -13.42
CA GLN A 110 -27.40 21.09 -13.90
C GLN A 110 -26.86 19.77 -13.36
N TYR A 111 -25.55 19.65 -13.11
CA TYR A 111 -24.93 18.39 -12.69
C TYR A 111 -24.21 18.54 -11.36
N GLN A 112 -24.66 17.78 -10.35
CA GLN A 112 -23.94 17.67 -9.09
C GLN A 112 -23.14 16.39 -9.02
N MET A 113 -21.87 16.50 -8.60
CA MET A 113 -21.00 15.36 -8.34
C MET A 113 -21.11 14.97 -6.87
N GLY A 114 -21.71 13.81 -6.61
CA GLY A 114 -21.83 13.22 -5.28
C GLY A 114 -20.87 12.03 -5.10
N ARG A 115 -20.46 11.77 -3.86
CA ARG A 115 -19.82 10.50 -3.49
C ARG A 115 -20.90 9.56 -2.97
N TYR A 116 -21.00 8.37 -3.56
CA TYR A 116 -21.81 7.30 -3.03
C TYR A 116 -21.09 6.66 -1.83
N VAL A 117 -21.74 6.70 -0.67
CA VAL A 117 -21.27 6.06 0.56
C VAL A 117 -22.33 5.04 0.96
N SER A 118 -21.97 3.78 1.09
CA SER A 118 -22.92 2.74 1.51
C SER A 118 -23.31 2.94 2.98
N SER A 119 -24.49 2.44 3.40
CA SER A 119 -25.00 2.64 4.76
C SER A 119 -24.02 2.19 5.85
N ASN A 120 -23.32 1.08 5.63
CA ASN A 120 -22.30 0.58 6.54
C ASN A 120 -21.06 1.50 6.62
N GLU A 121 -20.59 2.04 5.49
CA GLU A 121 -19.48 2.99 5.48
C GLU A 121 -19.88 4.32 6.14
N ALA A 122 -21.10 4.78 5.91
CA ALA A 122 -21.65 5.98 6.53
C ALA A 122 -21.68 5.88 8.06
N VAL A 123 -22.19 4.77 8.59
CA VAL A 123 -22.21 4.51 10.04
C VAL A 123 -20.79 4.48 10.61
N TRP A 124 -19.85 3.80 9.94
CA TRP A 124 -18.44 3.75 10.36
C TRP A 124 -17.80 5.13 10.43
N ARG A 125 -18.09 5.98 9.43
CA ARG A 125 -17.62 7.37 9.36
C ARG A 125 -18.28 8.26 10.43
N ILE A 126 -19.58 8.13 10.66
CA ILE A 126 -20.30 8.89 11.71
C ILE A 126 -19.68 8.61 13.09
N PHE A 127 -19.37 7.36 13.38
CA PHE A 127 -18.71 6.98 14.63
C PHE A 127 -17.18 7.19 14.63
N SER A 128 -16.61 7.78 13.57
CA SER A 128 -15.17 8.03 13.43
C SER A 128 -14.30 6.78 13.65
N PHE A 129 -14.80 5.60 13.30
CA PHE A 129 -14.02 4.37 13.40
C PHE A 129 -12.95 4.31 12.30
N PRO A 130 -11.77 3.71 12.59
CA PRO A 130 -10.75 3.49 11.57
C PRO A 130 -11.31 2.67 10.40
N ILE A 131 -11.25 3.23 9.20
CA ILE A 131 -11.76 2.61 7.97
C ILE A 131 -10.71 1.67 7.35
N HIS A 132 -9.44 2.01 7.52
CA HIS A 132 -8.33 1.21 7.04
C HIS A 132 -7.16 1.33 8.01
N GLU A 133 -6.45 0.22 8.18
CA GLU A 133 -5.18 0.17 8.89
C GLU A 133 -4.13 -0.39 7.95
N ARG A 134 -2.90 0.14 8.03
CA ARG A 134 -1.75 -0.37 7.26
C ARG A 134 -0.60 -0.60 8.22
N HIS A 135 -0.17 -1.85 8.30
CA HIS A 135 0.98 -2.27 9.06
C HIS A 135 1.94 -3.04 8.12
N PRO A 136 3.22 -2.68 8.05
CA PRO A 136 3.85 -1.53 8.74
C PRO A 136 3.40 -0.19 8.17
N SER A 137 3.58 0.89 8.95
CA SER A 137 3.33 2.25 8.47
C SER A 137 4.33 2.65 7.39
N VAL A 138 3.85 3.29 6.32
CA VAL A 138 4.69 3.73 5.19
C VAL A 138 4.70 5.25 5.13
N VAL A 139 5.89 5.84 5.24
CA VAL A 139 6.12 7.29 5.16
C VAL A 139 6.71 7.64 3.81
N HIS A 140 6.08 8.55 3.08
CA HIS A 140 6.60 9.05 1.82
C HIS A 140 7.69 10.09 2.05
N LEU A 141 8.83 9.89 1.38
CA LEU A 141 10.02 10.71 1.48
C LEU A 141 10.22 11.48 0.17
N ALA A 142 10.30 12.80 0.28
CA ALA A 142 10.43 13.71 -0.85
C ALA A 142 11.82 13.57 -1.50
N VAL A 143 11.89 13.75 -2.81
CA VAL A 143 13.17 13.92 -3.51
C VAL A 143 13.01 15.08 -4.47
N HIS A 144 13.94 16.02 -4.39
CA HIS A 144 14.04 17.15 -5.28
C HIS A 144 15.44 17.75 -5.18
N LEU A 145 15.85 18.43 -6.25
CA LEU A 145 17.05 19.25 -6.26
C LEU A 145 16.89 20.46 -5.32
N GLU A 146 17.98 21.20 -5.12
CA GLU A 146 17.96 22.45 -4.37
C GLU A 146 16.93 23.41 -4.99
N ASN A 147 16.07 24.00 -4.15
CA ASN A 147 14.95 24.85 -4.55
C ASN A 147 13.88 24.20 -5.46
N GLY A 148 14.01 22.91 -5.82
CA GLY A 148 13.06 22.15 -6.63
C GLY A 148 11.86 21.58 -5.86
N GLN A 149 11.60 22.05 -4.64
CA GLN A 149 10.52 21.53 -3.81
C GLN A 149 9.13 21.90 -4.34
N ARG A 150 8.21 20.95 -4.25
CA ARG A 150 6.80 21.19 -4.57
C ARG A 150 6.14 22.01 -3.46
N VAL A 151 5.74 23.24 -3.77
CA VAL A 151 5.08 24.14 -2.83
C VAL A 151 3.68 24.49 -3.32
N TYR A 152 2.71 24.46 -2.40
CA TYR A 152 1.36 24.96 -2.65
C TYR A 152 1.25 26.39 -2.12
N PHE A 153 0.74 27.29 -2.96
CA PHE A 153 0.63 28.71 -2.67
C PHE A 153 -0.71 29.28 -3.20
N THR A 154 -1.08 30.43 -2.65
CA THR A 154 -2.15 31.31 -3.16
C THR A 154 -1.51 32.57 -3.72
N ALA A 155 -2.26 33.36 -4.48
CA ALA A 155 -1.75 34.61 -5.05
C ALA A 155 -1.13 35.53 -3.97
N GLN A 156 -1.71 35.56 -2.77
CA GLN A 156 -1.25 36.40 -1.66
C GLN A 156 0.05 35.92 -1.00
N ASN A 157 0.33 34.61 -1.00
CA ASN A 157 1.50 34.06 -0.30
C ASN A 157 2.60 33.53 -1.25
N ALA A 158 2.42 33.67 -2.57
CA ALA A 158 3.36 33.18 -3.57
C ALA A 158 4.79 33.72 -3.35
N VAL A 159 4.92 35.03 -3.13
CA VAL A 159 6.22 35.68 -2.90
C VAL A 159 6.89 35.16 -1.63
N GLN A 160 6.12 35.04 -0.53
CA GLN A 160 6.62 34.51 0.74
C GLN A 160 7.03 33.03 0.63
N ARG A 161 6.26 32.24 -0.12
CA ARG A 161 6.55 30.82 -0.36
C ARG A 161 7.78 30.62 -1.25
N ALA A 162 8.03 31.53 -2.18
CA ALA A 162 9.22 31.53 -3.02
C ALA A 162 10.48 31.92 -2.24
N SER A 163 10.38 32.90 -1.34
CA SER A 163 11.51 33.34 -0.51
C SER A 163 11.81 32.37 0.64
N GLN A 164 10.78 31.82 1.28
CA GLN A 164 10.91 30.88 2.39
C GLN A 164 10.05 29.63 2.14
N PRO A 165 10.57 28.69 1.33
CA PRO A 165 9.85 27.48 1.02
C PRO A 165 9.70 26.59 2.27
N PRO A 166 8.56 25.90 2.41
CA PRO A 166 8.35 24.89 3.43
C PRO A 166 9.45 23.83 3.49
N SER A 167 9.88 23.48 4.71
CA SER A 167 10.71 22.30 4.91
C SER A 167 9.98 21.04 4.43
N THR A 168 10.69 20.24 3.64
CA THR A 168 10.27 18.92 3.18
C THR A 168 10.91 17.84 4.06
N THR A 169 10.50 16.59 3.85
CA THR A 169 11.19 15.46 4.50
C THR A 169 12.65 15.35 4.05
N LEU A 170 13.03 15.89 2.89
CA LEU A 170 14.44 15.84 2.44
C LEU A 170 15.27 16.91 3.14
N THR A 171 14.82 18.16 3.12
CA THR A 171 15.54 19.28 3.76
C THR A 171 15.65 19.09 5.26
N SER A 172 14.59 18.58 5.90
CA SER A 172 14.63 18.26 7.32
C SER A 172 15.55 17.07 7.63
N PHE A 173 15.71 16.10 6.72
CA PHE A 173 16.65 15.00 6.92
C PHE A 173 18.08 15.53 6.97
N PHE A 174 18.46 16.36 6.00
CA PHE A 174 19.76 17.04 5.97
C PHE A 174 20.02 17.85 7.24
N GLU A 175 19.04 18.67 7.66
CA GLU A 175 19.14 19.41 8.92
C GLU A 175 19.29 18.49 10.13
N THR A 176 18.60 17.34 10.15
CA THR A 176 18.72 16.39 11.27
C THR A 176 20.09 15.73 11.28
N CYS A 177 20.64 15.35 10.12
CA CYS A 177 22.00 14.83 10.02
C CYS A 177 23.07 15.85 10.46
N GLN A 178 22.83 17.15 10.29
CA GLN A 178 23.76 18.18 10.79
C GLN A 178 23.77 18.29 12.32
N ASN A 179 22.62 18.03 12.97
CA ASN A 179 22.42 18.31 14.40
C ASN A 179 22.37 17.07 15.28
N ASP A 180 22.33 15.86 14.71
CA ASP A 180 22.16 14.60 15.43
C ASP A 180 23.10 13.52 14.87
N ASP A 181 24.08 13.13 15.69
CA ASP A 181 25.09 12.11 15.36
C ASP A 181 24.45 10.78 14.95
N PHE A 182 23.33 10.40 15.57
CA PHE A 182 22.66 9.16 15.19
C PHE A 182 22.06 9.25 13.79
N ALA A 183 21.50 10.40 13.41
CA ALA A 183 20.93 10.59 12.09
C ALA A 183 22.01 10.53 10.98
N GLN A 184 23.26 10.88 11.29
CA GLN A 184 24.39 10.71 10.36
C GLN A 184 24.66 9.24 10.03
N THR A 185 24.28 8.32 10.92
CA THR A 185 24.44 6.89 10.66
C THR A 185 23.35 6.32 9.75
N LEU A 186 22.31 7.07 9.40
CA LEU A 186 21.13 6.54 8.71
C LEU A 186 21.14 6.81 7.21
N LEU A 187 20.59 5.87 6.44
CA LEU A 187 20.12 6.12 5.08
C LEU A 187 18.80 6.89 5.10
N TYR A 188 18.50 7.61 4.03
CA TYR A 188 17.27 8.41 3.99
C TYR A 188 16.01 7.54 4.13
N SER A 189 15.99 6.35 3.51
CA SER A 189 14.88 5.39 3.63
C SER A 189 14.72 4.78 5.03
N GLU A 190 15.78 4.80 5.84
CA GLU A 190 15.77 4.28 7.23
C GLU A 190 15.25 5.34 8.21
N MET A 191 15.23 6.62 7.83
CA MET A 191 14.84 7.72 8.71
C MET A 191 13.50 7.49 9.41
N PRO A 192 12.42 7.05 8.73
CA PRO A 192 11.12 6.85 9.38
C PRO A 192 11.09 5.74 10.42
N LYS A 193 12.09 4.84 10.43
CA LYS A 193 12.20 3.75 11.41
C LYS A 193 12.54 4.28 12.80
N TYR A 194 13.30 5.37 12.88
CA TYR A 194 13.82 5.94 14.13
C TYR A 194 13.26 7.33 14.43
N TYR A 195 12.82 8.05 13.40
CA TYR A 195 12.23 9.38 13.51
C TYR A 195 10.80 9.40 12.97
N THR A 196 9.97 10.26 13.53
CA THR A 196 8.61 10.54 13.04
C THR A 196 8.57 11.92 12.44
N TRP A 197 7.94 12.05 11.28
CA TRP A 197 7.67 13.35 10.66
C TRP A 197 6.56 14.08 11.41
N ASN A 198 6.87 15.24 11.98
CA ASN A 198 5.88 16.12 12.59
C ASN A 198 5.38 17.12 11.55
N GLN A 199 4.09 17.02 11.19
CA GLN A 199 3.50 17.85 10.15
C GLN A 199 3.39 19.33 10.54
N SER A 200 3.19 19.62 11.82
CA SER A 200 3.03 20.98 12.33
C SER A 200 4.35 21.74 12.36
N SER A 201 5.42 21.10 12.85
CA SER A 201 6.76 21.70 12.87
C SER A 201 7.54 21.50 11.58
N ARG A 202 7.09 20.60 10.69
CA ARG A 202 7.77 20.18 9.46
C ARG A 202 9.21 19.70 9.71
N ARG A 203 9.38 18.89 10.74
CA ARG A 203 10.67 18.33 11.14
C ARG A 203 10.56 16.86 11.49
N PHE A 204 11.65 16.14 11.30
CA PHE A 204 11.83 14.85 11.93
C PHE A 204 12.11 14.99 13.43
N ILE A 205 11.44 14.16 14.22
CA ILE A 205 11.61 14.11 15.68
C ILE A 205 11.90 12.65 16.05
N ARG A 206 12.84 12.42 16.97
CA ARG A 206 13.15 11.07 17.47
C ARG A 206 11.87 10.39 17.98
N ARG A 207 11.73 9.10 17.66
CA ARG A 207 10.62 8.29 18.19
C ARG A 207 10.77 8.12 19.69
N LYS A 208 9.65 8.25 20.39
CA LYS A 208 9.54 8.05 21.84
C LYS A 208 9.00 6.66 22.22
N GLN A 209 8.65 5.86 21.23
CA GLN A 209 8.02 4.55 21.38
C GLN A 209 8.61 3.58 20.36
N GLY A 210 8.71 2.30 20.73
CA GLY A 210 9.24 1.23 19.89
C GLY A 210 10.21 0.34 20.65
N LYS A 211 11.03 -0.40 19.92
CA LYS A 211 12.11 -1.21 20.48
C LYS A 211 13.34 -0.32 20.72
N PRO A 212 13.90 -0.28 21.94
CA PRO A 212 15.11 0.49 22.21
C PRO A 212 16.26 -0.02 21.34
N VAL A 213 17.08 0.89 20.83
CA VAL A 213 18.24 0.55 19.98
C VAL A 213 19.43 0.26 20.90
N PRO A 214 20.04 -0.93 20.82
CA PRO A 214 21.23 -1.24 21.61
C PRO A 214 22.35 -0.24 21.37
N GLY A 215 23.01 0.22 22.43
CA GLY A 215 24.14 1.16 22.34
C GLY A 215 23.76 2.63 22.28
N TYR A 216 22.47 2.98 22.22
CA TYR A 216 22.01 4.37 22.20
C TYR A 216 20.96 4.64 23.28
N THR A 217 21.15 5.71 24.06
CA THR A 217 20.15 6.18 25.03
C THR A 217 19.06 6.99 24.31
N ASP A 218 17.80 6.76 24.67
CA ASP A 218 16.64 7.48 24.12
C ASP A 218 16.43 7.35 22.61
N ILE A 219 16.91 6.26 22.01
CA ILE A 219 16.64 5.94 20.60
C ILE A 219 15.77 4.69 20.52
N TYR A 220 14.64 4.85 19.85
CA TYR A 220 13.65 3.80 19.64
C TYR A 220 13.46 3.56 18.16
N SER A 221 13.27 2.29 17.81
CA SER A 221 13.01 1.84 16.45
C SER A 221 11.63 1.20 16.34
N THR A 222 10.96 1.42 15.21
CA THR A 222 9.71 0.73 14.88
C THR A 222 9.87 -0.07 13.58
N ASP A 223 8.77 -0.59 13.09
CA ASP A 223 8.60 -1.27 11.81
C ASP A 223 8.34 -0.31 10.63
N ALA A 224 8.29 1.00 10.89
CA ALA A 224 7.94 2.01 9.87
C ALA A 224 8.92 2.00 8.69
N ILE A 225 8.37 2.10 7.48
CA ILE A 225 9.12 2.03 6.22
C ILE A 225 9.15 3.41 5.56
N GLY A 226 10.34 3.90 5.23
CA GLY A 226 10.52 5.07 4.37
C GLY A 226 10.47 4.70 2.90
N ARG A 227 9.54 5.30 2.15
CA ARG A 227 9.42 5.14 0.71
C ARG A 227 9.78 6.44 0.00
N ILE A 228 10.94 6.44 -0.62
CA ILE A 228 11.42 7.53 -1.48
C ILE A 228 10.65 7.52 -2.80
N TYR A 229 10.19 8.69 -3.25
CA TYR A 229 9.48 8.81 -4.54
C TYR A 229 10.29 8.23 -5.70
N SER A 230 9.60 7.60 -6.65
CA SER A 230 10.23 7.15 -7.90
C SER A 230 10.54 8.35 -8.78
N VAL A 231 11.79 8.42 -9.26
CA VAL A 231 12.25 9.42 -10.23
C VAL A 231 12.56 8.67 -11.53
N HIS A 232 12.13 9.21 -12.66
CA HIS A 232 12.40 8.61 -13.97
C HIS A 232 13.88 8.86 -14.35
N PRO A 233 14.60 7.90 -14.97
CA PRO A 233 16.00 8.09 -15.37
C PRO A 233 16.26 9.30 -16.29
N SER A 234 15.24 9.78 -17.02
CA SER A 234 15.35 10.99 -17.84
C SER A 234 15.41 12.30 -17.03
N ASN A 235 15.06 12.27 -15.75
CA ASN A 235 15.35 13.36 -14.81
C ASN A 235 16.66 13.00 -14.11
N ASP A 236 17.73 13.13 -14.88
CA ASP A 236 19.10 12.74 -14.58
C ASP A 236 19.56 13.14 -13.17
N GLU A 237 19.67 14.43 -12.87
CA GLU A 237 20.23 14.91 -11.60
C GLU A 237 19.42 14.42 -10.41
N CYS A 238 18.09 14.49 -10.49
CA CYS A 238 17.20 14.04 -9.41
C CYS A 238 17.22 12.51 -9.26
N PHE A 239 17.41 11.77 -10.37
CA PHE A 239 17.56 10.32 -10.35
C PHE A 239 18.86 9.91 -9.66
N TYR A 240 19.98 10.59 -9.95
CA TYR A 240 21.25 10.36 -9.27
C TYR A 240 21.19 10.73 -7.79
N LEU A 241 20.59 11.87 -7.44
CA LEU A 241 20.35 12.24 -6.04
C LEU A 241 19.54 11.17 -5.31
N ARG A 242 18.47 10.65 -5.93
CA ARG A 242 17.69 9.54 -5.36
C ARG A 242 18.55 8.31 -5.11
N LEU A 243 19.43 7.95 -6.06
CA LEU A 243 20.34 6.82 -5.90
C LEU A 243 21.31 7.06 -4.73
N LEU A 244 21.81 8.27 -4.58
CA LEU A 244 22.68 8.64 -3.46
C LEU A 244 21.97 8.55 -2.12
N LEU A 245 20.74 9.06 -2.02
CA LEU A 245 19.95 8.97 -0.78
C LEU A 245 19.63 7.54 -0.34
N VAL A 246 19.72 6.56 -1.25
CA VAL A 246 19.54 5.13 -0.96
C VAL A 246 20.84 4.46 -0.51
N ASN A 247 22.01 5.01 -0.86
CA ASN A 247 23.30 4.35 -0.65
C ASN A 247 24.24 5.10 0.30
N VAL A 248 24.05 6.41 0.48
CA VAL A 248 24.91 7.29 1.28
C VAL A 248 24.22 7.59 2.62
N ARG A 249 24.95 7.34 3.72
CA ARG A 249 24.49 7.61 5.08
C ARG A 249 24.82 9.04 5.48
N GLY A 250 23.90 9.68 6.20
CA GLY A 250 24.12 10.99 6.82
C GLY A 250 24.44 12.18 5.91
N PRO A 251 23.95 12.28 4.67
CA PRO A 251 24.21 13.48 3.87
C PRO A 251 23.66 14.72 4.56
N THR A 252 24.46 15.77 4.67
CA THR A 252 24.08 17.01 5.36
C THR A 252 23.62 18.12 4.41
N HIS A 253 23.85 17.99 3.10
CA HIS A 253 23.41 18.92 2.06
C HIS A 253 23.31 18.22 0.70
N HIS A 254 22.65 18.87 -0.27
CA HIS A 254 22.63 18.42 -1.66
C HIS A 254 24.03 18.22 -2.24
N SER A 255 24.96 19.14 -1.99
CA SER A 255 26.36 19.09 -2.46
C SER A 255 27.19 17.94 -1.87
N ASN A 256 27.06 17.67 -0.56
CA ASN A 256 27.79 16.59 0.12
C ASN A 256 27.45 15.21 -0.44
N SER A 257 26.26 15.04 -1.03
CA SER A 257 25.90 13.79 -1.70
C SER A 257 26.72 13.55 -2.99
N TYR A 258 27.12 14.60 -3.71
CA TYR A 258 27.98 14.50 -4.89
C TYR A 258 29.46 14.35 -4.53
N GLU A 259 29.93 14.93 -3.42
CA GLU A 259 31.32 14.84 -2.96
C GLU A 259 31.68 13.42 -2.45
N LEU A 260 30.74 12.72 -1.82
CA LEU A 260 30.94 11.33 -1.34
C LEU A 260 31.09 10.30 -2.47
N LEU A 261 30.70 10.62 -3.70
CA LEU A 261 31.02 9.81 -4.89
C LEU A 261 32.49 9.95 -5.29
N MET A 262 33.09 11.14 -5.17
CA MET A 262 34.50 11.35 -5.53
C MET A 262 35.45 10.53 -4.64
N VAL A 263 35.04 10.23 -3.39
CA VAL A 263 35.84 9.45 -2.44
C VAL A 263 35.63 7.94 -2.60
N ASN A 264 34.42 7.49 -2.98
CA ASN A 264 34.08 6.06 -3.07
C ASN A 264 34.20 5.45 -4.48
N CYS A 265 34.48 6.25 -5.52
CA CYS A 265 34.66 5.78 -6.90
C CYS A 265 36.05 5.18 -7.22
N VAL A 266 36.85 4.77 -6.21
CA VAL A 266 38.16 4.12 -6.43
C VAL A 266 38.09 2.58 -6.44
N ASP A 267 36.92 1.95 -6.25
CA ASP A 267 36.80 0.49 -6.46
C ASP A 267 35.91 0.16 -7.68
N PRO A 268 36.48 -0.20 -8.85
CA PRO A 268 35.74 -0.41 -10.08
C PRO A 268 35.12 -1.82 -10.24
N THR A 269 34.92 -2.59 -9.17
CA THR A 269 34.58 -4.03 -9.30
C THR A 269 33.16 -4.47 -8.99
N GLU A 270 32.26 -3.61 -8.48
CA GLU A 270 30.88 -4.05 -8.20
C GLU A 270 29.87 -3.63 -9.26
N LYS A 271 29.39 -4.64 -10.00
CA LYS A 271 28.26 -4.51 -10.95
C LYS A 271 27.00 -4.07 -10.19
N PRO A 272 26.17 -3.17 -10.77
CA PRO A 272 24.92 -2.77 -10.14
C PRO A 272 23.97 -3.98 -10.07
N VAL A 273 23.78 -4.49 -8.85
CA VAL A 273 22.72 -5.45 -8.58
C VAL A 273 21.41 -4.67 -8.64
N ASN A 274 20.61 -4.97 -9.67
CA ASN A 274 19.21 -4.59 -9.72
C ASN A 274 18.48 -5.32 -8.57
N VAL A 275 18.57 -4.77 -7.36
CA VAL A 275 17.73 -5.20 -6.25
C VAL A 275 16.35 -4.58 -6.45
N CYS A 276 15.63 -5.09 -7.44
CA CYS A 276 14.19 -5.06 -7.41
C CYS A 276 13.79 -5.98 -6.25
N ASN A 277 13.80 -5.43 -5.03
CA ASN A 277 13.17 -6.06 -3.87
C ASN A 277 11.65 -6.06 -4.14
N CYS A 278 11.21 -6.91 -5.06
CA CYS A 278 9.89 -7.50 -5.00
C CYS A 278 9.87 -8.32 -3.72
N LEU A 279 9.50 -7.68 -2.60
CA LEU A 279 8.85 -8.37 -1.51
C LEU A 279 7.81 -9.29 -2.17
N LYS A 280 8.03 -10.60 -2.09
CA LYS A 280 7.01 -11.60 -2.43
C LYS A 280 5.89 -11.44 -1.39
N MET A 281 5.07 -10.40 -1.55
CA MET A 281 3.89 -10.18 -0.74
C MET A 281 2.86 -11.21 -1.18
N THR A 282 2.72 -12.27 -0.40
CA THR A 282 1.54 -13.12 -0.51
C THR A 282 0.41 -12.39 0.21
N LEU A 283 -0.55 -11.86 -0.57
CA LEU A 283 -1.74 -11.24 -0.01
C LEU A 283 -2.87 -12.27 0.06
N ILE A 284 -3.56 -12.32 1.20
CA ILE A 284 -4.78 -13.10 1.37
C ILE A 284 -5.96 -12.16 1.14
N ARG A 285 -6.77 -12.47 0.13
CA ARG A 285 -8.02 -11.77 -0.11
C ARG A 285 -9.11 -12.43 0.72
N ILE A 286 -9.71 -11.66 1.62
CA ILE A 286 -10.89 -12.05 2.38
C ILE A 286 -12.08 -11.33 1.75
N LYS A 287 -13.02 -12.07 1.19
CA LYS A 287 -14.31 -11.50 0.75
C LYS A 287 -15.38 -11.97 1.72
N LEU A 288 -15.85 -11.07 2.58
CA LEU A 288 -17.10 -11.29 3.29
C LEU A 288 -18.24 -11.23 2.27
N SER A 289 -18.83 -12.38 1.97
CA SER A 289 -20.15 -12.42 1.39
C SER A 289 -21.10 -12.65 2.56
N MET A 290 -21.73 -11.59 3.06
CA MET A 290 -22.96 -11.75 3.81
C MET A 290 -23.99 -12.25 2.80
N MET A 291 -24.23 -13.57 2.79
CA MET A 291 -25.51 -14.07 2.30
C MET A 291 -26.53 -13.63 3.35
N LEU A 292 -27.26 -12.56 3.04
CA LEU A 292 -28.59 -12.35 3.60
C LEU A 292 -29.52 -13.43 3.04
#